data_AF-A0A0L1JA60-F1
#
_entry.id   AF-A0A0L1JA60-F1
#
_cell.length_a   1.000
_cell.length_b   1.000
_cell.length_c   1.000
_cell.angle_alpha   90.00
_cell.angle_beta   90.00
_cell.angle_gamma   90.00
#
_symmetry.space_group_name_H-M   'P 1'
#
loop_
_entity.id
_entity.type
_entity.pdbx_description
1 polymer ?
#
loop_
_entity_poly.entity_id
_entity_poly.type
_entity_poly.pdbx_seq_one_letter_code
_entity_poly.pdbx_strand_id
1 'polypeptide(L)'
;MLLEDQRFIHEDLERLEQAIADRVADEPRNIKDRLARDHEVAQFLDRIDEQSKRLLDIYKDADGAREREIQAISTGDQFEEFYKQLDEIKDFHKRYPNEPVENLERAYKRHEGEPIGMDIDNFFTGEESFGQFLDLTKAHEDYLNLPGVKRLTYVQYLEVFDAFTPPQMLIKRPNKLSDKYFQYVGDLASYLEGFIKKIRPLQDSDKLFGSFDEEFEKQWAANEVPGWSDEAAQNGPQGPQTEGSGEGIWCAACEKEFKNENVYKNHLTGKKHIRAAEAKKASGDSGEKPATANGVSAVASRLKERAVAEREHRVRSLAQVLDAERQATRINVERKQGMTERERQMELEALLAESENAGGDRAGDQSDDDGDDRIYNPLKLPLAWDGKPIPYWLYKLHGLGVEYPCEICGNFVYMGRRAFDKHFSEGLHIWGLKCLGITSNTNLFREITRIDDALRLWEKLEHDRKKDKDSRDNVVQMEDAEGNVMPERIYLDLQKQGIL
;
A
#
# COMPACT_ATOMS: atom_id res chain seq x y z
N MET A 1 -9.32 -30.64 -35.53
CA MET A 1 -10.49 -31.54 -35.44
C MET A 1 -11.48 -30.82 -34.53
N LEU A 2 -12.59 -30.32 -35.05
CA LEU A 2 -13.47 -29.41 -34.32
C LEU A 2 -14.11 -30.07 -33.10
N LEU A 3 -14.40 -31.37 -33.16
CA LEU A 3 -14.97 -32.09 -32.01
C LEU A 3 -13.98 -32.23 -30.85
N GLU A 4 -12.70 -32.45 -31.15
CA GLU A 4 -11.64 -32.45 -30.12
C GLU A 4 -11.40 -31.04 -29.58
N ASP A 5 -11.43 -30.01 -30.43
CA ASP A 5 -11.35 -28.62 -29.96
C ASP A 5 -12.53 -28.31 -29.01
N GLN A 6 -13.75 -28.79 -29.31
CA GLN A 6 -14.90 -28.64 -28.40
C GLN A 6 -14.66 -29.37 -27.07
N ARG A 7 -14.19 -30.62 -27.11
CA ARG A 7 -13.89 -31.41 -25.90
C ARG A 7 -12.82 -30.71 -25.05
N PHE A 8 -11.75 -30.26 -25.69
CA PHE A 8 -10.64 -29.56 -25.06
C PHE A 8 -11.11 -28.27 -24.38
N ILE A 9 -11.90 -27.46 -25.07
CA ILE A 9 -12.41 -26.21 -24.50
C ILE A 9 -13.34 -26.49 -23.31
N HIS A 10 -14.24 -27.48 -23.39
CA HIS A 10 -15.06 -27.86 -22.24
C HIS A 10 -14.23 -28.33 -21.05
N GLU A 11 -13.19 -29.13 -21.29
CA GLU A 11 -12.26 -29.53 -20.23
C GLU A 11 -11.53 -28.31 -19.66
N ASP A 12 -11.01 -27.41 -20.48
CA ASP A 12 -10.30 -26.20 -20.03
C ASP A 12 -11.21 -25.32 -19.13
N LEU A 13 -12.48 -25.15 -19.52
CA LEU A 13 -13.47 -24.43 -18.73
C LEU A 13 -13.71 -25.09 -17.35
N GLU A 14 -13.91 -26.41 -17.30
CA GLU A 14 -14.10 -27.14 -16.05
C GLU A 14 -12.86 -27.05 -15.14
N ARG A 15 -11.65 -27.08 -15.73
CA ARG A 15 -10.41 -26.94 -14.97
C ARG A 15 -10.20 -25.51 -14.45
N LEU A 16 -10.56 -24.48 -15.22
CA LEU A 16 -10.53 -23.09 -14.80
C LEU A 16 -11.53 -22.84 -13.65
N GLU A 17 -12.75 -23.39 -13.76
CA GLU A 17 -13.76 -23.31 -12.69
C GLU A 17 -13.26 -23.98 -11.40
N GLN A 18 -12.67 -25.16 -11.50
CA GLN A 18 -12.06 -25.83 -10.34
C GLN A 18 -10.92 -25.00 -9.75
N ALA A 19 -10.05 -24.42 -10.58
CA ALA A 19 -8.95 -23.59 -10.11
C ALA A 19 -9.46 -22.34 -9.37
N ILE A 20 -10.51 -21.69 -9.87
CA ILE A 20 -11.17 -20.57 -9.19
C ILE A 20 -11.75 -21.04 -7.85
N ALA A 21 -12.46 -22.17 -7.82
CA ALA A 21 -13.03 -22.70 -6.59
C ALA A 21 -11.94 -22.97 -5.52
N ASP A 22 -10.82 -23.57 -5.92
CA ASP A 22 -9.68 -23.83 -5.04
C ASP A 22 -9.09 -22.52 -4.50
N ARG A 23 -8.93 -21.49 -5.34
CA ARG A 23 -8.42 -20.17 -4.90
C ARG A 23 -9.36 -19.46 -3.95
N VAL A 24 -10.67 -19.48 -4.25
CA VAL A 24 -11.68 -18.81 -3.42
C VAL A 24 -11.83 -19.50 -2.05
N ALA A 25 -11.57 -20.81 -1.97
CA ALA A 25 -11.55 -21.54 -0.71
C ALA A 25 -10.38 -21.13 0.21
N ASP A 26 -9.26 -20.67 -0.35
CA ASP A 26 -8.15 -20.11 0.43
C ASP A 26 -8.52 -18.73 0.98
N GLU A 27 -8.42 -18.55 2.31
CA GLU A 27 -8.61 -17.26 2.99
C GLU A 27 -7.25 -16.57 3.26
N PRO A 28 -6.83 -15.61 2.42
CA PRO A 28 -5.58 -14.89 2.61
C PRO A 28 -5.66 -13.93 3.80
N ARG A 29 -4.61 -13.98 4.64
CA ARG A 29 -4.48 -13.14 5.84
C ARG A 29 -4.16 -11.68 5.50
N ASN A 30 -3.29 -11.48 4.51
CA ASN A 30 -2.76 -10.17 4.15
C ASN A 30 -3.51 -9.57 2.95
N ILE A 31 -3.55 -8.23 2.88
CA ILE A 31 -4.20 -7.51 1.77
C ILE A 31 -3.51 -7.82 0.44
N LYS A 32 -2.17 -7.88 0.43
CA LYS A 32 -1.38 -8.23 -0.76
C LYS A 32 -1.79 -9.59 -1.33
N ASP A 33 -1.80 -10.63 -0.49
CA ASP A 33 -2.12 -11.99 -0.92
C ASP A 33 -3.57 -12.12 -1.39
N ARG A 34 -4.49 -11.40 -0.73
CA ARG A 34 -5.90 -11.30 -1.16
C ARG A 34 -6.01 -10.72 -2.55
N LEU A 35 -5.32 -9.62 -2.79
CA LEU A 35 -5.38 -8.94 -4.06
C LEU A 35 -4.67 -9.73 -5.18
N ALA A 36 -3.56 -10.40 -4.86
CA ALA A 36 -2.84 -11.29 -5.76
C ALA A 36 -3.72 -12.48 -6.19
N ARG A 37 -4.46 -13.08 -5.25
CA ARG A 37 -5.46 -14.11 -5.52
C ARG A 37 -6.60 -13.56 -6.39
N ASP A 38 -7.16 -12.41 -6.04
CA ASP A 38 -8.30 -11.84 -6.76
C ASP A 38 -7.93 -11.47 -8.21
N HIS A 39 -6.71 -10.98 -8.46
CA HIS A 39 -6.18 -10.77 -9.81
C HIS A 39 -5.93 -12.08 -10.56
N GLU A 40 -5.43 -13.13 -9.89
CA GLU A 40 -5.25 -14.46 -10.49
C GLU A 40 -6.61 -15.02 -10.93
N VAL A 41 -7.63 -14.93 -10.08
CA VAL A 41 -9.00 -15.36 -10.39
C VAL A 41 -9.58 -14.54 -11.54
N ALA A 42 -9.34 -13.22 -11.58
CA ALA A 42 -9.78 -12.38 -12.70
C ALA A 42 -9.19 -12.84 -14.05
N GLN A 43 -7.91 -13.22 -14.09
CA GLN A 43 -7.30 -13.79 -15.31
C GLN A 43 -7.96 -15.11 -15.73
N PHE A 44 -8.32 -15.97 -14.77
CA PHE A 44 -9.04 -17.19 -15.08
C PHE A 44 -10.44 -16.90 -15.64
N LEU A 45 -11.14 -15.90 -15.12
CA LEU A 45 -12.44 -15.46 -15.65
C LEU A 45 -12.33 -14.90 -17.06
N ASP A 46 -11.31 -14.09 -17.34
CA ASP A 46 -11.04 -13.58 -18.70
C ASP A 46 -10.81 -14.73 -19.68
N ARG A 47 -10.02 -15.74 -19.26
CA ARG A 47 -9.78 -16.93 -20.07
C ARG A 47 -11.05 -17.76 -20.28
N ILE A 48 -11.90 -17.90 -19.26
CA ILE A 48 -13.21 -18.54 -19.38
C ILE A 48 -14.07 -17.82 -20.42
N ASP A 49 -14.12 -16.49 -20.42
CA ASP A 49 -14.88 -15.70 -21.37
C ASP A 49 -14.36 -15.88 -22.81
N GLU A 50 -13.05 -15.83 -23.02
CA GLU A 50 -12.42 -16.06 -24.33
C GLU A 50 -12.71 -17.47 -24.87
N GLN A 51 -12.52 -18.50 -24.04
CA GLN A 51 -12.79 -19.89 -24.42
C GLN A 51 -14.28 -20.13 -24.69
N SER A 52 -15.16 -19.55 -23.87
CA SER A 52 -16.61 -19.64 -24.05
C SER A 52 -17.06 -18.99 -25.36
N LYS A 53 -16.51 -17.83 -25.73
CA LYS A 53 -16.78 -17.18 -27.02
C LYS A 53 -16.36 -18.07 -28.19
N ARG A 54 -15.15 -18.62 -28.14
CA ARG A 54 -14.65 -19.56 -29.15
C ARG A 54 -15.55 -20.80 -29.27
N LEU A 55 -15.95 -21.37 -28.15
CA LEU A 55 -16.83 -22.54 -28.11
C LEU A 55 -18.20 -22.25 -28.74
N LEU A 56 -18.79 -21.10 -28.40
CA LEU A 56 -20.05 -20.64 -28.99
C LEU A 56 -19.93 -20.46 -30.51
N ASP A 57 -18.82 -19.93 -31.01
CA ASP A 57 -18.60 -19.78 -32.45
C ASP A 57 -18.47 -21.13 -33.16
N ILE A 58 -17.83 -22.12 -32.55
CA ILE A 58 -17.79 -23.50 -33.07
C ILE A 58 -19.19 -24.11 -33.10
N TYR A 59 -20.03 -23.86 -32.08
CA TYR A 59 -21.41 -24.35 -32.04
C TYR A 59 -22.35 -23.64 -33.03
N LYS A 60 -22.13 -22.35 -33.32
CA LYS A 60 -22.88 -21.63 -34.36
C LYS A 60 -22.65 -22.26 -35.74
N ASP A 61 -21.47 -22.84 -35.97
CA ASP A 61 -21.11 -23.59 -37.18
C ASP A 61 -21.44 -22.84 -38.48
N ALA A 62 -21.04 -21.57 -38.58
CA ALA A 62 -21.39 -20.71 -39.72
C ALA A 62 -20.96 -21.30 -41.08
N ASP A 63 -19.85 -22.03 -41.11
CA ASP A 63 -19.27 -22.63 -42.32
C ASP A 63 -19.70 -24.11 -42.53
N GLY A 64 -20.57 -24.65 -41.68
CA GLY A 64 -21.02 -26.06 -41.70
C GLY A 64 -19.86 -27.05 -41.56
N ALA A 65 -18.72 -26.63 -41.01
CA ALA A 65 -17.52 -27.44 -40.90
C ALA A 65 -17.68 -28.51 -39.81
N ARG A 66 -18.34 -28.15 -38.71
CA ARG A 66 -18.63 -29.08 -37.62
C ARG A 66 -19.64 -30.13 -38.07
N GLU A 67 -20.70 -29.73 -38.76
CA GLU A 67 -21.66 -30.68 -39.32
C GLU A 67 -20.99 -31.66 -40.30
N ARG A 68 -20.12 -31.16 -41.19
CA ARG A 68 -19.35 -32.02 -42.12
C ARG A 68 -18.46 -33.03 -41.41
N GLU A 69 -17.77 -32.61 -40.35
CA GLU A 69 -16.94 -33.52 -39.53
C GLU A 69 -17.80 -34.61 -38.87
N ILE A 70 -18.94 -34.24 -38.29
CA ILE A 70 -19.90 -35.20 -37.70
C ILE A 70 -20.42 -36.17 -38.75
N GLN A 71 -20.79 -35.68 -39.93
CA GLN A 71 -21.28 -36.52 -41.03
C GLN A 71 -20.20 -37.49 -41.53
N ALA A 72 -18.95 -37.03 -41.68
CA ALA A 72 -17.82 -37.86 -42.08
C ALA A 72 -17.61 -39.03 -41.11
N ILE A 73 -17.69 -38.77 -39.80
CA ILE A 73 -17.58 -39.79 -38.75
C ILE A 73 -18.82 -40.72 -38.74
N SER A 74 -20.03 -40.18 -38.95
CA SER A 74 -21.27 -40.94 -38.76
C SER A 74 -21.73 -41.77 -39.96
N THR A 75 -21.37 -41.40 -41.20
CA THR A 75 -22.00 -41.96 -42.42
C THR A 75 -21.09 -42.84 -43.27
N GLY A 76 -19.77 -42.81 -43.06
CA GLY A 76 -18.78 -43.64 -43.77
C GLY A 76 -18.37 -44.92 -43.02
N ASP A 77 -17.28 -45.57 -43.48
CA ASP A 77 -16.61 -46.62 -42.70
C ASP A 77 -15.86 -45.95 -41.54
N GLN A 78 -16.44 -46.08 -40.34
CA GLN A 78 -15.95 -45.45 -39.11
C GLN A 78 -14.50 -45.84 -38.80
N PHE A 79 -14.09 -47.06 -39.15
CA PHE A 79 -12.72 -47.52 -38.89
C PHE A 79 -11.71 -46.85 -39.82
N GLU A 80 -12.07 -46.60 -41.07
CA GLU A 80 -11.18 -45.95 -42.04
C GLU A 80 -10.87 -44.49 -41.62
N GLU A 81 -11.89 -43.72 -41.25
CA GLU A 81 -11.68 -42.33 -40.79
C GLU A 81 -10.92 -42.30 -39.45
N PHE A 82 -11.17 -43.25 -38.54
CA PHE A 82 -10.40 -43.36 -37.29
C PHE A 82 -8.91 -43.63 -37.55
N TYR A 83 -8.57 -44.59 -38.42
CA TYR A 83 -7.18 -44.89 -38.74
C TYR A 83 -6.48 -43.74 -39.45
N LYS A 84 -7.19 -43.01 -40.30
CA LYS A 84 -6.68 -41.79 -40.93
C LYS A 84 -6.31 -40.73 -39.90
N GLN A 85 -7.21 -40.42 -38.95
CA GLN A 85 -6.92 -39.48 -37.86
C GLN A 85 -5.78 -39.96 -36.96
N LEU A 86 -5.74 -41.25 -36.66
CA LEU A 86 -4.67 -41.84 -35.85
C LEU A 86 -3.30 -41.70 -36.54
N ASP A 87 -3.23 -41.90 -37.85
CA ASP A 87 -1.99 -41.77 -38.60
C ASP A 87 -1.54 -40.29 -38.72
N GLU A 88 -2.48 -39.34 -38.83
CA GLU A 88 -2.18 -37.91 -38.72
C GLU A 88 -1.55 -37.55 -37.35
N ILE A 89 -2.10 -38.08 -36.26
CA ILE A 89 -1.56 -37.86 -34.90
C ILE A 89 -0.16 -38.47 -34.76
N LYS A 90 0.06 -39.70 -35.25
CA LYS A 90 1.38 -40.33 -35.23
C LYS A 90 2.41 -39.54 -36.03
N ASP A 91 2.03 -39.04 -37.20
CA ASP A 91 2.88 -38.22 -38.03
C ASP A 91 3.25 -36.89 -37.36
N PHE A 92 2.31 -36.28 -36.63
CA PHE A 92 2.57 -35.10 -35.81
C PHE A 92 3.63 -35.39 -34.73
N HIS A 93 3.43 -36.41 -33.90
CA HIS A 93 4.40 -36.77 -32.85
C HIS A 93 5.75 -37.25 -33.38
N LYS A 94 5.78 -37.80 -34.60
CA LYS A 94 7.04 -38.13 -35.27
C LYS A 94 7.81 -36.88 -35.71
N ARG A 95 7.10 -35.81 -36.10
CA ARG A 95 7.69 -34.51 -36.46
C ARG A 95 8.11 -33.71 -35.22
N TYR A 96 7.37 -33.83 -34.13
CA TYR A 96 7.59 -33.11 -32.87
C TYR A 96 7.73 -34.06 -31.67
N PRO A 97 8.84 -34.82 -31.55
CA PRO A 97 8.99 -35.85 -30.52
C PRO A 97 9.13 -35.31 -29.10
N ASN A 98 9.57 -34.06 -28.96
CA ASN A 98 9.85 -33.42 -27.68
C ASN A 98 8.77 -32.40 -27.29
N GLU A 99 7.68 -32.30 -28.07
CA GLU A 99 6.60 -31.39 -27.74
C GLU A 99 5.84 -31.94 -26.53
N PRO A 100 5.82 -31.20 -25.40
CA PRO A 100 5.14 -31.67 -24.21
C PRO A 100 3.64 -31.72 -24.47
N VAL A 101 3.01 -32.81 -24.02
CA VAL A 101 1.56 -32.92 -24.05
C VAL A 101 0.99 -31.96 -23.02
N GLU A 102 0.12 -31.05 -23.46
CA GLU A 102 -0.58 -30.13 -22.59
C GLU A 102 -1.48 -30.93 -21.63
N ASN A 103 -1.20 -30.85 -20.33
CA ASN A 103 -1.96 -31.55 -19.31
C ASN A 103 -2.79 -30.52 -18.53
N LEU A 104 -4.05 -30.38 -18.93
CA LEU A 104 -4.98 -29.44 -18.31
C LEU A 104 -5.24 -29.74 -16.82
N GLU A 105 -5.06 -30.98 -16.36
CA GLU A 105 -5.17 -31.32 -14.93
C GLU A 105 -4.07 -30.68 -14.09
N ARG A 106 -2.93 -30.37 -14.70
CA ARG A 106 -1.80 -29.72 -14.04
C ARG A 106 -1.68 -28.24 -14.36
N ALA A 107 -2.27 -27.77 -15.46
CA ALA A 107 -2.11 -26.42 -15.97
C ALA A 107 -2.45 -25.31 -14.96
N TYR A 108 -3.48 -25.52 -14.12
CA TYR A 108 -3.95 -24.52 -13.14
C TYR A 108 -3.75 -24.94 -11.69
N LYS A 109 -3.15 -26.10 -11.46
CA LYS A 109 -2.98 -26.65 -10.11
C LYS A 109 -1.77 -26.00 -9.45
N ARG A 110 -1.97 -25.36 -8.30
CA ARG A 110 -0.87 -24.75 -7.53
C ARG A 110 0.11 -25.84 -7.08
N HIS A 111 1.41 -25.65 -7.31
CA HIS A 111 2.43 -26.58 -6.83
C HIS A 111 2.99 -26.15 -5.49
N GLU A 112 3.37 -27.11 -4.65
CA GLU A 112 4.01 -26.83 -3.36
C GLU A 112 5.33 -26.09 -3.58
N GLY A 113 5.45 -24.89 -2.99
CA GLY A 113 6.65 -24.04 -3.09
C GLY A 113 6.61 -22.99 -4.19
N GLU A 114 5.54 -22.90 -4.99
CA GLU A 114 5.34 -21.77 -5.90
C GLU A 114 4.79 -20.53 -5.14
N PRO A 115 5.20 -19.31 -5.54
CA PRO A 115 4.68 -18.09 -4.93
C PRO A 115 3.15 -18.02 -5.08
N ILE A 116 2.49 -17.58 -4.00
CA ILE A 116 1.03 -17.53 -3.92
C ILE A 116 0.52 -16.35 -4.75
N GLY A 117 -0.26 -16.65 -5.78
CA GLY A 117 -0.96 -15.65 -6.59
C GLY A 117 -0.06 -14.95 -7.61
N MET A 118 -0.62 -13.92 -8.24
CA MET A 118 0.08 -13.11 -9.24
C MET A 118 1.03 -12.11 -8.57
N ASP A 119 2.14 -11.79 -9.25
CA ASP A 119 2.95 -10.63 -8.89
C ASP A 119 2.19 -9.33 -9.21
N ILE A 120 1.75 -8.65 -8.16
CA ILE A 120 0.99 -7.40 -8.21
C ILE A 120 1.85 -6.17 -7.85
N ASP A 121 3.15 -6.34 -7.60
CA ASP A 121 4.02 -5.26 -7.13
C ASP A 121 4.14 -4.12 -8.15
N ASN A 122 3.99 -4.45 -9.45
CA ASN A 122 4.03 -3.48 -10.54
C ASN A 122 2.70 -2.73 -10.76
N PHE A 123 1.61 -3.15 -10.13
CA PHE A 123 0.30 -2.49 -10.30
C PHE A 123 0.14 -1.28 -9.38
N PHE A 124 0.85 -1.25 -8.26
CA PHE A 124 0.70 -0.23 -7.23
C PHE A 124 1.95 0.62 -7.08
N THR A 125 1.73 1.89 -6.82
CA THR A 125 2.80 2.74 -6.29
C THR A 125 3.02 2.43 -4.81
N GLY A 126 4.21 2.72 -4.29
CA GLY A 126 4.51 2.51 -2.88
C GLY A 126 3.58 3.28 -1.93
N GLU A 127 3.08 4.45 -2.34
CA GLU A 127 2.15 5.25 -1.53
C GLU A 127 0.71 4.68 -1.52
N GLU A 128 0.31 3.92 -2.55
CA GLU A 128 -1.01 3.26 -2.60
C GLU A 128 -1.10 2.05 -1.65
N SER A 129 0.04 1.45 -1.28
CA SER A 129 0.14 0.33 -0.34
C SER A 129 -0.86 -0.82 -0.65
N PHE A 130 -0.80 -1.33 -1.89
CA PHE A 130 -1.69 -2.39 -2.40
C PHE A 130 -3.19 -2.09 -2.27
N GLY A 131 -3.57 -0.83 -2.47
CA GLY A 131 -4.97 -0.41 -2.48
C GLY A 131 -5.49 0.12 -1.14
N GLN A 132 -4.67 0.15 -0.10
CA GLN A 132 -5.05 0.70 1.20
C GLN A 132 -5.22 2.23 1.16
N PHE A 133 -4.43 2.90 0.33
CA PHE A 133 -4.42 4.35 0.21
C PHE A 133 -4.49 4.78 -1.26
N LEU A 134 -4.86 6.04 -1.47
CA LEU A 134 -4.85 6.73 -2.75
C LEU A 134 -3.61 7.62 -2.83
N ASP A 135 -2.82 7.51 -3.90
CA ASP A 135 -1.81 8.51 -4.22
C ASP A 135 -2.41 9.63 -5.09
N LEU A 136 -2.89 10.68 -4.43
CA LEU A 136 -3.39 11.89 -5.09
C LEU A 136 -2.35 13.03 -5.11
N THR A 137 -1.08 12.74 -4.85
CA THR A 137 -0.02 13.76 -4.77
C THR A 137 0.13 14.51 -6.09
N LYS A 138 0.20 13.76 -7.20
CA LYS A 138 0.28 14.35 -8.55
C LYS A 138 -0.96 15.18 -8.89
N ALA A 139 -2.16 14.67 -8.57
CA ALA A 139 -3.39 15.40 -8.79
C ALA A 139 -3.45 16.71 -7.96
N HIS A 140 -2.92 16.70 -6.74
CA HIS A 140 -2.81 17.91 -5.92
C HIS A 140 -1.85 18.93 -6.52
N GLU A 141 -0.71 18.51 -7.07
CA GLU A 141 0.21 19.39 -7.79
C GLU A 141 -0.48 20.02 -9.02
N ASP A 142 -1.19 19.22 -9.80
CA ASP A 142 -1.95 19.68 -10.96
C ASP A 142 -3.05 20.67 -10.57
N TYR A 143 -3.76 20.41 -9.45
CA TYR A 143 -4.73 21.32 -8.87
C TYR A 143 -4.10 22.68 -8.52
N LEU A 144 -2.94 22.68 -7.85
CA LEU A 144 -2.24 23.90 -7.45
C LEU A 144 -1.78 24.75 -8.65
N ASN A 145 -1.62 24.13 -9.82
CA ASN A 145 -1.23 24.78 -11.08
C ASN A 145 -2.42 25.41 -11.84
N LEU A 146 -3.66 25.19 -11.40
CA LEU A 146 -4.85 25.75 -12.03
C LEU A 146 -4.98 27.27 -11.76
N PRO A 147 -5.52 28.05 -12.72
CA PRO A 147 -5.71 29.48 -12.53
C PRO A 147 -6.89 29.79 -11.60
N GLY A 148 -6.65 30.63 -10.59
CA GLY A 148 -7.70 31.15 -9.71
C GLY A 148 -8.18 30.18 -8.63
N VAL A 149 -7.43 29.11 -8.35
CA VAL A 149 -7.69 28.23 -7.20
C VAL A 149 -7.14 28.81 -5.90
N LYS A 150 -7.78 28.45 -4.79
CA LYS A 150 -7.21 28.66 -3.46
C LYS A 150 -6.12 27.60 -3.25
N ARG A 151 -4.95 28.01 -2.75
CA ARG A 151 -3.89 27.04 -2.40
C ARG A 151 -4.33 26.26 -1.15
N LEU A 152 -4.64 24.98 -1.35
CA LEU A 152 -5.02 24.05 -0.28
C LEU A 152 -3.81 23.18 0.09
N THR A 153 -3.72 22.79 1.36
CA THR A 153 -2.79 21.74 1.77
C THR A 153 -3.24 20.39 1.22
N TYR A 154 -2.36 19.38 1.19
CA TYR A 154 -2.71 18.06 0.66
C TYR A 154 -3.90 17.44 1.42
N VAL A 155 -3.91 17.53 2.75
CA VAL A 155 -5.02 17.04 3.60
C VAL A 155 -6.33 17.75 3.26
N GLN A 156 -6.31 19.08 3.11
CA GLN A 156 -7.51 19.85 2.71
C GLN A 156 -8.00 19.47 1.32
N TYR A 157 -7.07 19.21 0.39
CA TYR A 157 -7.40 18.76 -0.96
C TYR A 157 -8.09 17.39 -0.95
N LEU A 158 -7.61 16.44 -0.15
CA LEU A 158 -8.26 15.13 0.03
C LEU A 158 -9.72 15.25 0.52
N GLU A 159 -10.07 16.29 1.27
CA GLU A 159 -11.44 16.54 1.74
C GLU A 159 -12.37 17.20 0.72
N VAL A 160 -11.85 17.82 -0.35
CA VAL A 160 -12.67 18.66 -1.25
C VAL A 160 -12.49 18.39 -2.74
N PHE A 161 -11.64 17.45 -3.15
CA PHE A 161 -11.37 17.20 -4.58
C PHE A 161 -12.61 16.73 -5.38
N ASP A 162 -13.62 16.18 -4.71
CA ASP A 162 -14.91 15.72 -5.27
C ASP A 162 -16.03 16.78 -5.14
N ALA A 163 -15.79 17.84 -4.37
CA ALA A 163 -16.75 18.87 -4.04
C ALA A 163 -16.72 20.00 -5.07
N PHE A 164 -17.30 19.80 -6.26
CA PHE A 164 -17.26 20.76 -7.37
C PHE A 164 -18.20 21.98 -7.24
N THR A 165 -18.83 22.20 -6.08
CA THR A 165 -19.80 23.27 -5.83
C THR A 165 -19.34 24.22 -4.71
N PRO A 166 -19.76 25.51 -4.73
CA PRO A 166 -19.58 26.40 -3.59
C PRO A 166 -20.32 25.88 -2.35
N PRO A 167 -19.80 26.07 -1.11
CA PRO A 167 -18.65 26.90 -0.73
C PRO A 167 -17.29 26.18 -0.73
N GLN A 168 -17.26 24.86 -1.01
CA GLN A 168 -16.07 24.01 -0.85
C GLN A 168 -15.08 24.19 -2.01
N MET A 169 -15.56 24.31 -3.26
CA MET A 169 -14.74 24.73 -4.41
C MET A 169 -15.06 26.16 -4.85
N LEU A 170 -14.02 26.98 -4.95
CA LEU A 170 -14.08 28.39 -5.34
C LEU A 170 -13.77 28.65 -6.82
N ILE A 171 -13.68 27.59 -7.65
CA ILE A 171 -13.40 27.72 -9.09
C ILE A 171 -14.66 28.25 -9.78
N LYS A 172 -14.56 29.47 -10.31
CA LYS A 172 -15.63 30.10 -11.10
C LYS A 172 -15.89 29.28 -12.37
N ARG A 173 -17.17 29.17 -12.78
CA ARG A 173 -17.62 28.51 -14.02
C ARG A 173 -16.75 28.79 -15.27
N PRO A 174 -16.33 30.04 -15.59
CA PRO A 174 -15.43 30.27 -16.74
C PRO A 174 -14.07 29.59 -16.63
N ASN A 175 -13.51 29.44 -15.43
CA ASN A 175 -12.23 28.77 -15.23
C ASN A 175 -12.36 27.25 -15.35
N LYS A 176 -13.55 26.69 -15.07
CA LYS A 176 -13.86 25.27 -15.30
C LYS A 176 -13.90 24.90 -16.80
N LEU A 177 -14.18 25.87 -17.67
CA LEU A 177 -14.18 25.68 -19.13
C LEU A 177 -12.79 25.80 -19.76
N SER A 178 -11.75 25.99 -18.95
CA SER A 178 -10.36 25.99 -19.40
C SER A 178 -9.88 24.57 -19.74
N ASP A 179 -9.11 24.42 -20.81
CA ASP A 179 -8.51 23.15 -21.22
C ASP A 179 -7.67 22.51 -20.10
N LYS A 180 -6.99 23.33 -19.28
CA LYS A 180 -6.19 22.87 -18.13
C LYS A 180 -7.05 22.20 -17.05
N TYR A 181 -8.22 22.78 -16.77
CA TYR A 181 -9.15 22.19 -15.79
C TYR A 181 -9.75 20.91 -16.33
N PHE A 182 -10.16 20.92 -17.61
CA PHE A 182 -10.69 19.73 -18.27
C PHE A 182 -9.70 18.56 -18.25
N GLN A 183 -8.40 18.82 -18.50
CA GLN A 183 -7.32 17.84 -18.36
C GLN A 183 -7.21 17.33 -16.93
N TYR A 184 -7.07 18.22 -15.94
CA TYR A 184 -6.96 17.85 -14.53
C TYR A 184 -8.11 16.94 -14.05
N VAL A 185 -9.38 17.30 -14.32
CA VAL A 185 -10.53 16.46 -13.89
C VAL A 185 -10.56 15.13 -14.65
N GLY A 186 -10.16 15.13 -15.93
CA GLY A 186 -10.05 13.91 -16.73
C GLY A 186 -8.97 12.96 -16.22
N ASP A 187 -7.79 13.48 -15.88
CA ASP A 187 -6.68 12.70 -15.35
C ASP A 187 -7.01 12.16 -13.96
N LEU A 188 -7.68 12.95 -13.13
CA LEU A 188 -8.19 12.52 -11.82
C LEU A 188 -9.23 11.40 -11.95
N ALA A 189 -10.21 11.53 -12.85
CA ALA A 189 -11.18 10.47 -13.11
C ALA A 189 -10.49 9.19 -13.60
N SER A 190 -9.57 9.32 -14.56
CA SER A 190 -8.82 8.20 -15.13
C SER A 190 -8.00 7.46 -14.08
N TYR A 191 -7.36 8.19 -13.17
CA TYR A 191 -6.63 7.62 -12.04
C TYR A 191 -7.58 6.85 -11.11
N LEU A 192 -8.68 7.46 -10.68
CA LEU A 192 -9.63 6.82 -9.76
C LEU A 192 -10.30 5.58 -10.38
N GLU A 193 -10.65 5.61 -11.66
CA GLU A 193 -11.17 4.44 -12.38
C GLU A 193 -10.14 3.31 -12.47
N GLY A 194 -8.91 3.64 -12.86
CA GLY A 194 -7.81 2.68 -12.88
C GLY A 194 -7.57 2.08 -11.50
N PHE A 195 -7.63 2.90 -10.45
CA PHE A 195 -7.48 2.45 -9.08
C PHE A 195 -8.57 1.45 -8.68
N ILE A 196 -9.86 1.72 -8.98
CA ILE A 196 -10.96 0.78 -8.70
C ILE A 196 -10.74 -0.56 -9.40
N LYS A 197 -10.36 -0.55 -10.68
CA LYS A 197 -10.06 -1.78 -11.44
C LYS A 197 -8.92 -2.58 -10.80
N LYS A 198 -7.91 -1.88 -10.25
CA LYS A 198 -6.79 -2.51 -9.53
C LYS A 198 -7.22 -3.10 -8.18
N ILE A 199 -8.00 -2.38 -7.37
CA ILE A 199 -8.33 -2.84 -6.01
C ILE A 199 -9.49 -3.84 -5.94
N ARG A 200 -10.32 -3.91 -6.98
CA ARG A 200 -11.51 -4.78 -7.05
C ARG A 200 -11.60 -5.46 -8.43
N PRO A 201 -10.62 -6.32 -8.80
CA PRO A 201 -10.57 -6.92 -10.14
C PRO A 201 -11.73 -7.89 -10.42
N LEU A 202 -12.36 -8.45 -9.38
CA LEU A 202 -13.52 -9.34 -9.51
C LEU A 202 -14.87 -8.61 -9.66
N GLN A 203 -14.88 -7.29 -9.51
CA GLN A 203 -16.08 -6.48 -9.69
C GLN A 203 -16.25 -6.13 -11.17
N ASP A 204 -17.46 -6.31 -11.70
CA ASP A 204 -17.85 -5.85 -13.04
C ASP A 204 -17.76 -4.31 -13.11
N SER A 205 -16.61 -3.85 -13.60
CA SER A 205 -16.25 -2.45 -13.68
C SER A 205 -17.04 -1.72 -14.78
N ASP A 206 -17.36 -2.41 -15.87
CA ASP A 206 -18.08 -1.82 -16.99
C ASP A 206 -19.53 -1.53 -16.60
N LYS A 207 -20.17 -2.43 -15.86
CA LYS A 207 -21.49 -2.20 -15.29
C LYS A 207 -21.48 -1.08 -14.25
N LEU A 208 -20.45 -1.01 -13.41
CA LEU A 208 -20.31 0.06 -12.42
C LEU A 208 -20.19 1.42 -13.09
N PHE A 209 -19.28 1.57 -14.06
CA PHE A 209 -19.09 2.84 -14.75
C PHE A 209 -20.27 3.20 -15.64
N GLY A 210 -20.89 2.22 -16.30
CA GLY A 210 -22.13 2.42 -17.05
C GLY A 210 -23.26 2.95 -16.19
N SER A 211 -23.35 2.55 -14.91
CA SER A 211 -24.35 3.08 -13.98
C SER A 211 -24.15 4.57 -13.67
N PHE A 212 -22.89 5.05 -13.66
CA PHE A 212 -22.59 6.47 -13.48
C PHE A 212 -22.97 7.27 -14.73
N ASP A 213 -22.71 6.71 -15.91
CA ASP A 213 -23.06 7.36 -17.17
C ASP A 213 -24.59 7.47 -17.32
N GLU A 214 -25.34 6.42 -16.96
CA GLU A 214 -26.80 6.44 -16.92
C GLU A 214 -27.37 7.46 -15.94
N GLU A 215 -26.78 7.55 -14.74
CA GLU A 215 -27.20 8.52 -13.72
C GLU A 215 -26.89 9.95 -14.16
N PHE A 216 -25.74 10.19 -14.79
CA PHE A 216 -25.40 11.47 -15.37
C PHE A 216 -26.39 11.89 -16.45
N GLU A 217 -26.74 10.99 -17.39
CA GLU A 217 -27.70 11.32 -18.45
C GLU A 217 -29.08 11.69 -17.88
N LYS A 218 -29.54 11.01 -16.82
CA LYS A 218 -30.79 11.36 -16.12
C LYS A 218 -30.70 12.75 -15.48
N GLN A 219 -29.64 13.01 -14.72
CA GLN A 219 -29.43 14.31 -14.04
C GLN A 219 -29.24 15.45 -15.04
N TRP A 220 -28.55 15.20 -16.16
CA TRP A 220 -28.32 16.16 -17.22
C TRP A 220 -29.62 16.49 -17.95
N ALA A 221 -30.42 15.48 -18.29
CA ALA A 221 -31.75 15.68 -18.89
C ALA A 221 -32.70 16.45 -17.97
N ALA A 222 -32.59 16.24 -16.65
CA ALA A 222 -33.36 16.97 -15.64
C ALA A 222 -32.82 18.38 -15.33
N ASN A 223 -31.63 18.76 -15.83
CA ASN A 223 -30.87 19.96 -15.44
C ASN A 223 -30.58 20.06 -13.93
N GLU A 224 -30.39 18.90 -13.28
CA GLU A 224 -30.15 18.78 -11.84
C GLU A 224 -28.67 18.56 -11.49
N VAL A 225 -27.78 18.55 -12.49
CA VAL A 225 -26.34 18.34 -12.26
C VAL A 225 -25.77 19.47 -11.39
N PRO A 226 -25.21 19.15 -10.20
CA PRO A 226 -24.72 20.16 -9.27
C PRO A 226 -23.62 21.03 -9.88
N GLY A 227 -23.81 22.35 -9.84
CA GLY A 227 -22.87 23.33 -10.40
C GLY A 227 -23.05 23.63 -11.91
N TRP A 228 -23.94 22.90 -12.58
CA TRP A 228 -24.20 23.02 -14.03
C TRP A 228 -25.67 23.22 -14.39
N SER A 229 -26.57 23.35 -13.41
CA SER A 229 -27.93 23.78 -13.69
C SER A 229 -27.93 25.07 -14.49
N ASP A 230 -28.87 25.19 -15.42
CA ASP A 230 -29.17 26.46 -16.06
C ASP A 230 -29.40 27.43 -14.91
N GLU A 231 -28.58 28.48 -14.81
CA GLU A 231 -28.84 29.58 -13.88
C GLU A 231 -30.27 29.97 -14.21
N ALA A 232 -31.22 29.63 -13.34
CA ALA A 232 -32.55 30.17 -13.44
C ALA A 232 -32.30 31.65 -13.52
N ALA A 233 -32.57 32.24 -14.69
CA ALA A 233 -32.49 33.66 -14.87
C ALA A 233 -33.29 34.20 -13.70
N GLN A 234 -32.60 34.75 -12.70
CA GLN A 234 -33.19 35.55 -11.66
C GLN A 234 -33.62 36.84 -12.36
N ASN A 235 -34.60 36.71 -13.25
CA ASN A 235 -35.49 37.75 -13.73
C ASN A 235 -36.63 37.92 -12.70
N GLY A 236 -36.31 37.82 -11.41
CA GLY A 236 -36.88 38.75 -10.46
C GLY A 236 -36.05 40.04 -10.57
N PRO A 237 -36.63 41.24 -10.44
CA PRO A 237 -35.87 42.49 -10.52
C PRO A 237 -34.95 42.59 -9.29
N GLN A 238 -33.85 41.85 -9.28
CA GLN A 238 -32.74 42.04 -8.37
C GLN A 238 -31.74 42.92 -9.10
N GLY A 239 -31.63 44.16 -8.60
CA GLY A 239 -30.58 45.07 -9.00
C GLY A 239 -29.19 44.42 -8.86
N PRO A 240 -28.17 44.96 -9.53
CA PRO A 240 -26.85 44.35 -9.62
C PRO A 240 -26.32 44.00 -8.22
N GLN A 241 -25.86 42.76 -8.02
CA GLN A 241 -25.19 42.33 -6.80
C GLN A 241 -24.00 43.26 -6.53
N THR A 242 -24.12 44.09 -5.50
CA THR A 242 -23.06 44.96 -5.02
C THR A 242 -22.22 44.21 -3.99
N GLU A 243 -20.90 44.12 -4.18
CA GLU A 243 -19.93 43.74 -3.14
C GLU A 243 -19.73 44.87 -2.09
N GLY A 244 -20.83 45.53 -1.71
CA GLY A 244 -20.86 46.73 -0.88
C GLY A 244 -22.09 46.74 0.03
N SER A 245 -22.12 47.64 1.01
CA SER A 245 -23.04 47.60 2.16
C SER A 245 -24.52 47.84 1.83
N GLY A 246 -24.88 47.95 0.54
CA GLY A 246 -26.25 48.08 0.07
C GLY A 246 -26.89 49.45 0.35
N GLU A 247 -26.10 50.45 0.76
CA GLU A 247 -26.58 51.78 1.18
C GLU A 247 -26.16 52.91 0.22
N GLY A 248 -25.59 52.59 -0.94
CA GLY A 248 -25.09 53.57 -1.90
C GLY A 248 -25.47 53.32 -3.37
N ILE A 249 -25.18 54.32 -4.20
CA ILE A 249 -25.41 54.30 -5.65
C ILE A 249 -24.21 53.61 -6.33
N TRP A 250 -24.48 52.57 -7.09
CA TRP A 250 -23.46 51.76 -7.78
C TRP A 250 -23.10 52.32 -9.16
N CYS A 251 -21.80 52.35 -9.49
CA CYS A 251 -21.32 52.64 -10.83
C CYS A 251 -20.90 51.37 -11.57
N ALA A 252 -21.66 50.96 -12.58
CA ALA A 252 -21.33 49.79 -13.41
C ALA A 252 -19.99 49.90 -14.16
N ALA A 253 -19.56 51.11 -14.56
CA ALA A 253 -18.28 51.30 -15.25
C ALA A 253 -17.05 51.18 -14.34
N CYS A 254 -17.18 51.53 -13.06
CA CYS A 254 -16.06 51.61 -12.10
C CYS A 254 -16.09 50.50 -11.05
N GLU A 255 -17.15 49.70 -11.00
CA GLU A 255 -17.41 48.66 -10.01
C GLU A 255 -17.21 49.16 -8.56
N LYS A 256 -17.78 50.33 -8.27
CA LYS A 256 -17.70 50.99 -6.95
C LYS A 256 -19.04 51.56 -6.51
N GLU A 257 -19.28 51.45 -5.20
CA GLU A 257 -20.43 52.01 -4.51
C GLU A 257 -20.11 53.43 -3.98
N PHE A 258 -21.06 54.35 -4.13
CA PHE A 258 -20.94 55.73 -3.66
C PHE A 258 -22.09 56.06 -2.71
N LYS A 259 -21.75 56.47 -1.48
CA LYS A 259 -22.72 56.73 -0.40
C LYS A 259 -23.62 57.96 -0.60
N ASN A 260 -23.27 58.88 -1.52
CA ASN A 260 -23.98 60.14 -1.69
C ASN A 260 -24.09 60.51 -3.18
N GLU A 261 -25.28 60.95 -3.62
CA GLU A 261 -25.59 61.23 -5.02
C GLU A 261 -24.69 62.31 -5.63
N ASN A 262 -24.30 63.31 -4.85
CA ASN A 262 -23.37 64.35 -5.30
C ASN A 262 -21.95 63.81 -5.55
N VAL A 263 -21.50 62.84 -4.76
CA VAL A 263 -20.20 62.20 -4.96
C VAL A 263 -20.23 61.30 -6.20
N TYR A 264 -21.34 60.57 -6.40
CA TYR A 264 -21.56 59.78 -7.60
C TYR A 264 -21.53 60.64 -8.87
N LYS A 265 -22.29 61.75 -8.90
CA LYS A 265 -22.33 62.68 -10.05
C LYS A 265 -20.96 63.30 -10.35
N ASN A 266 -20.20 63.67 -9.32
CA ASN A 266 -18.84 64.20 -9.50
C ASN A 266 -17.83 63.14 -9.96
N HIS A 267 -18.07 61.86 -9.65
CA HIS A 267 -17.20 60.78 -10.12
C HIS A 267 -17.40 60.49 -11.62
N LEU A 268 -18.60 60.69 -12.18
CA LEU A 268 -18.92 60.43 -13.60
C LEU A 268 -18.09 61.30 -14.55
N THR A 269 -17.75 62.51 -14.13
CA THR A 269 -16.92 63.45 -14.91
C THR A 269 -15.42 63.27 -14.66
N GLY A 270 -15.04 62.38 -13.73
CA GLY A 270 -13.64 62.11 -13.40
C GLY A 270 -12.93 61.29 -14.47
N LYS A 271 -11.65 61.61 -14.74
CA LYS A 271 -10.80 60.91 -15.73
C LYS A 271 -10.75 59.39 -15.57
N LYS A 272 -10.92 58.88 -14.34
CA LYS A 272 -10.94 57.44 -14.05
C LYS A 272 -12.24 56.77 -14.53
N HIS A 273 -13.39 57.41 -14.35
CA HIS A 273 -14.67 56.89 -14.85
C HIS A 273 -14.71 56.91 -16.37
N ILE A 274 -14.28 58.02 -16.99
CA ILE A 274 -14.29 58.15 -18.46
C ILE A 274 -13.45 57.05 -19.11
N ARG A 275 -12.23 56.79 -18.61
CA ARG A 275 -11.39 55.69 -19.11
C ARG A 275 -12.01 54.31 -18.90
N ALA A 276 -12.66 54.07 -17.76
CA ALA A 276 -13.30 52.79 -17.48
C ALA A 276 -14.57 52.58 -18.32
N ALA A 277 -15.33 53.65 -18.57
CA ALA A 277 -16.51 53.65 -19.42
C ALA A 277 -16.14 53.48 -20.90
N GLU A 278 -15.06 54.11 -21.37
CA GLU A 278 -14.51 53.91 -22.71
C GLU A 278 -13.97 52.48 -22.90
N ALA A 279 -13.30 51.92 -21.89
CA ALA A 279 -12.85 50.53 -21.92
C ALA A 279 -14.02 49.52 -21.99
N LYS A 280 -15.10 49.75 -21.24
CA LYS A 280 -16.32 48.91 -21.33
C LYS A 280 -17.09 49.09 -22.64
N LYS A 281 -17.05 50.29 -23.24
CA LYS A 281 -17.60 50.51 -24.59
C LYS A 281 -16.76 49.82 -25.67
N ALA A 282 -15.44 49.81 -25.53
CA ALA A 282 -14.55 49.11 -26.45
C ALA A 282 -14.65 47.58 -26.34
N SER A 283 -15.07 47.04 -25.19
CA SER A 283 -15.33 45.61 -24.99
C SER A 283 -16.70 45.13 -25.50
N GLY A 284 -17.46 45.97 -26.22
CA GLY A 284 -18.66 45.55 -26.95
C GLY A 284 -19.90 45.27 -26.09
N ASP A 285 -19.96 45.76 -24.84
CA ASP A 285 -21.18 45.68 -24.03
C ASP A 285 -22.01 46.96 -24.21
N SER A 286 -22.55 47.13 -25.42
CA SER A 286 -23.65 48.06 -25.66
C SER A 286 -24.94 47.24 -25.65
N GLY A 287 -25.83 47.53 -24.70
CA GLY A 287 -27.10 46.85 -24.45
C GLY A 287 -28.17 46.95 -25.56
N GLU A 288 -27.80 46.84 -26.83
CA GLU A 288 -28.72 46.62 -27.95
C GLU A 288 -28.29 45.36 -28.71
N LYS A 289 -29.03 44.28 -28.51
CA LYS A 289 -28.84 42.97 -29.18
C LYS A 289 -29.22 43.05 -30.66
N PRO A 290 -28.37 42.64 -31.60
CA PRO A 290 -28.82 42.01 -32.84
C PRO A 290 -28.92 40.50 -32.60
N ALA A 291 -30.14 40.00 -32.55
CA ALA A 291 -30.42 38.58 -32.63
C ALA A 291 -30.05 38.08 -34.04
N THR A 292 -29.26 37.00 -34.13
CA THR A 292 -29.31 35.91 -35.16
C THR A 292 -27.98 35.18 -35.43
N ALA A 293 -26.88 35.47 -34.73
CA ALA A 293 -25.61 34.71 -34.88
C ALA A 293 -25.27 33.71 -33.73
N ASN A 294 -26.02 33.73 -32.61
CA ASN A 294 -25.61 33.06 -31.35
C ASN A 294 -25.98 31.57 -31.21
N GLY A 295 -26.72 30.97 -32.16
CA GLY A 295 -27.21 29.58 -32.02
C GLY A 295 -26.09 28.53 -31.98
N VAL A 296 -25.12 28.62 -32.90
CA VAL A 296 -24.03 27.63 -33.02
C VAL A 296 -23.03 27.76 -31.85
N SER A 297 -22.71 28.98 -31.44
CA SER A 297 -21.81 29.22 -30.30
C SER A 297 -22.40 28.78 -28.96
N ALA A 298 -23.72 28.92 -28.77
CA ALA A 298 -24.40 28.47 -27.56
C ALA A 298 -24.46 26.93 -27.47
N VAL A 299 -24.71 26.25 -28.59
CA VAL A 299 -24.68 24.77 -28.65
C VAL A 299 -23.27 24.24 -28.41
N ALA A 300 -22.24 24.87 -28.99
CA ALA A 300 -20.85 24.50 -28.75
C ALA A 300 -20.41 24.74 -27.29
N SER A 301 -20.88 25.83 -26.66
CA SER A 301 -20.66 26.06 -25.22
C SER A 301 -21.33 24.97 -24.38
N ARG A 302 -22.61 24.70 -24.62
CA ARG A 302 -23.37 23.68 -23.86
C ARG A 302 -22.77 22.28 -24.01
N LEU A 303 -22.17 21.95 -25.17
CA LEU A 303 -21.44 20.70 -25.37
C LEU A 303 -20.15 20.63 -24.53
N LYS A 304 -19.38 21.72 -24.47
CA LYS A 304 -18.18 21.82 -23.61
C LYS A 304 -18.55 21.74 -22.13
N GLU A 305 -19.61 22.45 -21.75
CA GLU A 305 -20.15 22.42 -20.39
C GLU A 305 -20.60 21.00 -20.01
N ARG A 306 -21.30 20.30 -20.90
CA ARG A 306 -21.69 18.90 -20.71
C ARG A 306 -20.47 18.01 -20.47
N ALA A 307 -19.44 18.12 -21.30
CA ALA A 307 -18.24 17.28 -21.17
C ALA A 307 -17.49 17.52 -19.85
N VAL A 308 -17.45 18.76 -19.35
CA VAL A 308 -16.84 19.06 -18.05
C VAL A 308 -17.74 18.56 -16.91
N ALA A 309 -19.05 18.77 -17.01
CA ALA A 309 -20.03 18.33 -16.04
C ALA A 309 -20.05 16.80 -15.87
N GLU A 310 -19.92 16.07 -16.97
CA GLU A 310 -19.80 14.61 -17.01
C GLU A 310 -18.58 14.14 -16.21
N ARG A 311 -17.40 14.72 -16.46
CA ARG A 311 -16.17 14.39 -15.73
C ARG A 311 -16.26 14.72 -14.25
N GLU A 312 -16.85 15.87 -13.90
CA GLU A 312 -17.09 16.23 -12.50
C GLU A 312 -18.05 15.27 -11.79
N HIS A 313 -19.14 14.86 -12.46
CA HIS A 313 -20.06 13.86 -11.95
C HIS A 313 -19.33 12.53 -11.75
N ARG A 314 -18.54 12.10 -12.73
CA ARG A 314 -17.75 10.86 -12.69
C ARG A 314 -16.77 10.85 -11.52
N VAL A 315 -15.98 11.91 -11.32
CA VAL A 315 -15.08 12.02 -10.15
C VAL A 315 -15.87 11.94 -8.83
N ARG A 316 -17.04 12.58 -8.73
CA ARG A 316 -17.87 12.51 -7.52
C ARG A 316 -18.35 11.10 -7.23
N SER A 317 -18.87 10.40 -8.25
CA SER A 317 -19.35 9.02 -8.12
C SER A 317 -18.20 8.06 -7.77
N LEU A 318 -17.03 8.23 -8.38
CA LEU A 318 -15.82 7.47 -8.06
C LEU A 318 -15.35 7.72 -6.62
N ALA A 319 -15.33 8.99 -6.19
CA ALA A 319 -14.94 9.36 -4.83
C ALA A 319 -15.90 8.78 -3.77
N GLN A 320 -17.19 8.67 -4.08
CA GLN A 320 -18.17 8.01 -3.20
C GLN A 320 -17.90 6.50 -3.07
N VAL A 321 -17.53 5.82 -4.16
CA VAL A 321 -17.18 4.39 -4.13
C VAL A 321 -15.87 4.13 -3.38
N LEU A 322 -14.96 5.09 -3.39
CA LEU A 322 -13.63 5.05 -2.75
C LEU A 322 -13.57 5.81 -1.41
N ASP A 323 -14.71 6.08 -0.76
CA ASP A 323 -14.71 6.92 0.46
C ASP A 323 -13.92 6.27 1.60
N ALA A 324 -13.95 4.94 1.73
CA ALA A 324 -13.18 4.23 2.75
C ALA A 324 -11.66 4.42 2.56
N GLU A 325 -11.18 4.23 1.33
CA GLU A 325 -9.79 4.39 0.93
C GLU A 325 -9.36 5.86 1.04
N ARG A 326 -10.27 6.80 0.74
CA ARG A 326 -10.08 8.24 0.93
C ARG A 326 -9.89 8.61 2.40
N GLN A 327 -10.78 8.16 3.29
CA GLN A 327 -10.65 8.43 4.73
C GLN A 327 -9.37 7.80 5.29
N ALA A 328 -9.05 6.56 4.88
CA ALA A 328 -7.81 5.89 5.27
C ALA A 328 -6.58 6.68 4.84
N THR A 329 -6.56 7.19 3.60
CA THR A 329 -5.48 8.03 3.06
C THR A 329 -5.30 9.29 3.89
N ARG A 330 -6.41 9.98 4.20
CA ARG A 330 -6.36 11.20 5.01
C ARG A 330 -5.77 10.94 6.40
N ILE A 331 -6.27 9.94 7.11
CA ILE A 331 -5.77 9.56 8.45
C ILE A 331 -4.30 9.20 8.38
N ASN A 332 -3.88 8.46 7.35
CA ASN A 332 -2.49 8.09 7.15
C ASN A 332 -1.59 9.32 6.92
N VAL A 333 -2.02 10.27 6.10
CA VAL A 333 -1.29 11.52 5.84
C VAL A 333 -1.18 12.36 7.11
N GLU A 334 -2.27 12.53 7.86
CA GLU A 334 -2.26 13.26 9.14
C GLU A 334 -1.32 12.59 10.16
N ARG A 335 -1.34 11.25 10.25
CA ARG A 335 -0.42 10.46 11.08
C ARG A 335 1.04 10.67 10.63
N LYS A 336 1.32 10.55 9.33
CA LYS A 336 2.67 10.77 8.74
C LYS A 336 3.18 12.19 8.98
N GLN A 337 2.32 13.20 8.98
CA GLN A 337 2.70 14.58 9.31
C GLN A 337 3.08 14.77 10.79
N GLY A 338 2.51 13.96 11.69
CA GLY A 338 2.85 13.97 13.12
C GLY A 338 4.11 13.18 13.48
N MET A 339 4.65 12.36 12.58
CA MET A 339 5.80 11.50 12.84
C MET A 339 7.14 12.22 12.64
N THR A 340 8.11 11.87 13.48
CA THR A 340 9.51 12.28 13.30
C THR A 340 10.14 11.53 12.11
N GLU A 341 11.26 12.05 11.60
CA GLU A 341 12.01 11.40 10.50
C GLU A 341 12.44 9.97 10.86
N ARG A 342 12.84 9.73 12.11
CA ARG A 342 13.25 8.40 12.59
C ARG A 342 12.09 7.41 12.58
N GLU A 343 10.90 7.85 13.00
CA GLU A 343 9.70 7.01 13.00
C GLU A 343 9.25 6.68 11.58
N ARG A 344 9.31 7.65 10.65
CA ARG A 344 9.01 7.43 9.23
C ARG A 344 9.97 6.41 8.57
N GLN A 345 11.27 6.48 8.91
CA GLN A 345 12.24 5.51 8.42
C GLN A 345 12.01 4.10 8.96
N MET A 346 11.69 3.96 10.25
CA MET A 346 11.34 2.67 10.86
C MET A 346 10.08 2.06 10.23
N GLU A 347 9.07 2.86 9.94
CA GLU A 347 7.85 2.38 9.28
C GLU A 347 8.15 1.89 7.85
N LEU A 348 8.95 2.64 7.09
CA LEU A 348 9.36 2.22 5.75
C LEU A 348 10.16 0.91 5.77
N GLU A 349 11.08 0.76 6.73
CA GLU A 349 11.85 -0.48 6.92
C GLU A 349 10.95 -1.66 7.31
N ALA A 350 9.94 -1.43 8.16
CA ALA A 350 8.97 -2.46 8.54
C ALA A 350 8.12 -2.92 7.33
N LEU A 351 7.64 -1.98 6.50
CA LEU A 351 6.89 -2.30 5.28
C LEU A 351 7.74 -3.10 4.27
N LEU A 352 9.01 -2.73 4.09
CA LEU A 352 9.93 -3.46 3.23
C LEU A 352 10.18 -4.89 3.77
N ALA A 353 10.41 -5.04 5.07
CA ALA A 353 10.64 -6.34 5.70
C ALA A 353 9.39 -7.26 5.68
N GLU A 354 8.19 -6.69 5.66
CA GLU A 354 6.93 -7.43 5.49
C GLU A 354 6.76 -7.92 4.04
N SER A 355 7.14 -7.09 3.07
CA SER A 355 7.11 -7.47 1.65
C SER A 355 8.09 -8.61 1.30
N GLU A 356 9.25 -8.66 1.96
CA GLU A 356 10.27 -9.72 1.77
C GLU A 356 9.87 -11.05 2.44
N ASN A 357 8.97 -11.02 3.44
CA ASN A 357 8.50 -12.21 4.17
C ASN A 357 7.18 -12.80 3.64
N ALA A 358 6.69 -12.34 2.48
CA ALA A 358 5.42 -12.80 1.89
C ALA A 358 5.39 -14.30 1.50
N GLY A 359 6.51 -15.03 1.60
CA GLY A 359 6.58 -16.50 1.44
C GLY A 359 6.87 -17.26 2.74
N GLY A 360 6.95 -16.58 3.89
CA GLY A 360 7.17 -17.19 5.19
C GLY A 360 5.85 -17.47 5.86
N ASP A 361 5.51 -18.75 6.01
CA ASP A 361 4.37 -19.26 6.75
C ASP A 361 4.41 -18.74 8.20
N ARG A 362 3.92 -17.51 8.44
CA ARG A 362 3.69 -16.93 9.78
C ARG A 362 2.41 -17.52 10.38
N ALA A 363 2.26 -18.84 10.30
CA ALA A 363 1.21 -19.61 10.95
C ALA A 363 1.42 -19.73 12.48
N GLY A 364 2.39 -19.03 13.06
CA GLY A 364 2.83 -19.26 14.44
C GLY A 364 2.74 -18.09 15.43
N ASP A 365 2.15 -16.94 15.08
CA ASP A 365 2.11 -15.82 16.02
C ASP A 365 0.81 -15.00 15.92
N GLN A 366 -0.29 -15.62 16.36
CA GLN A 366 -1.40 -15.02 17.12
C GLN A 366 -2.65 -15.91 17.07
N SER A 367 -2.77 -16.81 18.04
CA SER A 367 -4.06 -17.19 18.63
C SER A 367 -3.79 -17.95 19.93
N ASP A 368 -3.92 -17.24 21.06
CA ASP A 368 -4.33 -17.84 22.33
C ASP A 368 -5.75 -18.40 22.13
N ASP A 369 -5.85 -19.60 21.56
CA ASP A 369 -7.07 -20.40 21.58
C ASP A 369 -6.74 -21.78 22.16
N ASP A 370 -7.24 -22.00 23.37
CA ASP A 370 -7.19 -23.27 24.10
C ASP A 370 -7.98 -24.33 23.32
N GLY A 371 -7.29 -25.13 22.50
CA GLY A 371 -7.92 -26.12 21.63
C GLY A 371 -7.01 -27.21 21.08
N ASP A 372 -6.36 -27.97 21.96
CA ASP A 372 -5.89 -29.36 21.78
C ASP A 372 -5.41 -29.83 20.38
N ASP A 373 -4.22 -29.38 19.97
CA ASP A 373 -3.37 -30.13 19.02
C ASP A 373 -2.05 -30.53 19.71
N ARG A 374 -2.16 -31.42 20.70
CA ARG A 374 -1.00 -31.94 21.43
C ARG A 374 -0.28 -32.98 20.56
N ILE A 375 0.64 -32.49 19.73
CA ILE A 375 1.58 -33.31 18.93
C ILE A 375 2.12 -34.46 19.78
N TYR A 376 1.86 -35.71 19.37
CA TYR A 376 2.17 -36.93 20.13
C TYR A 376 3.68 -37.04 20.39
N ASN A 377 4.12 -36.58 21.56
CA ASN A 377 5.53 -36.58 22.01
C ASN A 377 5.71 -37.43 23.29
N PRO A 378 5.63 -38.77 23.17
CA PRO A 378 5.67 -39.67 24.32
C PRO A 378 7.02 -39.66 25.07
N LEU A 379 8.09 -39.19 24.42
CA LEU A 379 9.44 -39.08 25.00
C LEU A 379 9.78 -37.66 25.49
N LYS A 380 8.84 -36.70 25.41
CA LYS A 380 9.04 -35.28 25.77
C LYS A 380 10.32 -34.68 25.18
N LEU A 381 10.68 -35.07 23.95
CA LEU A 381 11.87 -34.56 23.28
C LEU A 381 11.64 -33.09 22.89
N PRO A 382 12.68 -32.24 22.93
CA PRO A 382 12.57 -30.87 22.45
C PRO A 382 12.04 -30.86 21.01
N LEU A 383 11.16 -29.90 20.71
CA LEU A 383 10.60 -29.76 19.37
C LEU A 383 11.62 -29.08 18.46
N ALA A 384 11.71 -29.54 17.22
CA ALA A 384 12.50 -28.89 16.19
C ALA A 384 11.81 -27.58 15.75
N TRP A 385 12.48 -26.82 14.89
CA TRP A 385 11.91 -25.66 14.20
C TRP A 385 10.69 -26.01 13.31
N ASP A 386 10.50 -27.31 12.97
CA ASP A 386 9.34 -27.88 12.26
C ASP A 386 8.18 -28.27 13.21
N GLY A 387 8.24 -27.90 14.50
CA GLY A 387 7.21 -28.25 15.48
C GLY A 387 7.09 -29.75 15.81
N LYS A 388 7.85 -30.63 15.16
CA LYS A 388 7.89 -32.09 15.44
C LYS A 388 8.96 -32.43 16.48
N PRO A 389 8.77 -33.47 17.31
CA PRO A 389 9.80 -33.94 18.24
C PRO A 389 11.09 -34.33 17.51
N ILE A 390 12.23 -33.83 17.98
CA ILE A 390 13.54 -34.14 17.39
C ILE A 390 13.78 -35.67 17.42
N PRO A 391 14.31 -36.29 16.35
CA PRO A 391 14.63 -37.71 16.36
C PRO A 391 15.53 -38.13 17.54
N TYR A 392 15.19 -39.23 18.21
CA TYR A 392 15.85 -39.70 19.43
C TYR A 392 17.37 -39.93 19.28
N TRP A 393 17.82 -40.35 18.10
CA TRP A 393 19.25 -40.53 17.82
C TRP A 393 20.00 -39.19 17.79
N LEU A 394 19.36 -38.12 17.29
CA LEU A 394 19.95 -36.78 17.23
C LEU A 394 20.02 -36.16 18.63
N TYR A 395 18.99 -36.41 19.45
CA TYR A 395 18.98 -36.07 20.87
C TYR A 395 20.15 -36.73 21.64
N LYS A 396 20.43 -38.02 21.38
CA LYS A 396 21.59 -38.71 21.95
C LYS A 396 22.93 -38.25 21.37
N LEU A 397 23.00 -38.02 20.06
CA LEU A 397 24.24 -37.59 19.38
C LEU A 397 24.74 -36.24 19.91
N HIS A 398 23.84 -35.29 20.08
CA HIS A 398 24.17 -33.96 20.62
C HIS A 398 24.17 -33.91 22.16
N GLY A 399 23.93 -35.04 22.83
CA GLY A 399 24.02 -35.14 24.28
C GLY A 399 23.00 -34.31 25.05
N LEU A 400 21.85 -33.96 24.45
CA LEU A 400 20.81 -33.14 25.10
C LEU A 400 20.18 -33.84 26.31
N GLY A 401 20.34 -35.16 26.45
CA GLY A 401 19.86 -35.91 27.61
C GLY A 401 20.80 -35.95 28.81
N VAL A 402 21.91 -35.20 28.77
CA VAL A 402 22.83 -35.07 29.91
C VAL A 402 22.58 -33.72 30.58
N GLU A 403 22.15 -33.77 31.83
CA GLU A 403 21.83 -32.60 32.65
C GLU A 403 23.10 -32.00 33.27
N TYR A 404 23.32 -30.70 33.05
CA TYR A 404 24.41 -29.93 33.64
C TYR A 404 23.87 -28.78 34.49
N PRO A 405 23.84 -28.90 35.83
CA PRO A 405 23.39 -27.83 36.70
C PRO A 405 24.44 -26.72 36.87
N CYS A 406 23.99 -25.46 36.91
CA CYS A 406 24.83 -24.30 37.23
C CYS A 406 24.27 -23.54 38.44
N GLU A 407 25.03 -23.51 39.53
CA GLU A 407 24.62 -22.90 40.80
C GLU A 407 24.55 -21.36 40.69
N ILE A 408 25.50 -20.73 40.00
CA ILE A 408 25.55 -19.27 39.78
C ILE A 408 24.31 -18.76 39.03
N CYS A 409 23.69 -19.59 38.18
CA CYS A 409 22.45 -19.28 37.46
C CYS A 409 21.17 -19.61 38.26
N GLY A 410 21.26 -19.80 39.58
CA GLY A 410 20.10 -20.19 40.41
C GLY A 410 19.78 -21.68 40.33
N ASN A 411 20.81 -22.54 40.19
CA ASN A 411 20.70 -23.99 40.01
C ASN A 411 19.93 -24.41 38.75
N PHE A 412 20.01 -23.58 37.70
CA PHE A 412 19.40 -23.88 36.41
C PHE A 412 20.11 -25.07 35.74
N VAL A 413 19.33 -25.98 35.15
CA VAL A 413 19.84 -27.19 34.50
C VAL A 413 19.91 -26.97 33.00
N TYR A 414 21.12 -27.00 32.45
CA TYR A 414 21.35 -26.94 31.02
C TYR A 414 21.38 -28.34 30.41
N MET A 415 20.60 -28.53 29.35
CA MET A 415 20.51 -29.79 28.62
C MET A 415 21.58 -29.86 27.54
N GLY A 416 22.58 -30.72 27.77
CA GLY A 416 23.68 -30.96 26.85
C GLY A 416 24.85 -29.98 26.94
N ARG A 417 26.03 -30.49 26.60
CA ARG A 417 27.31 -29.81 26.80
C ARG A 417 27.44 -28.52 25.99
N ARG A 418 26.89 -28.45 24.77
CA ARG A 418 27.00 -27.24 23.93
C ARG A 418 26.21 -26.06 24.50
N ALA A 419 25.00 -26.32 25.03
CA ALA A 419 24.20 -25.29 25.69
C ALA A 419 24.88 -24.82 26.98
N PHE A 420 25.42 -25.76 27.74
CA PHE A 420 26.22 -25.47 28.92
C PHE A 420 27.52 -24.69 28.59
N ASP A 421 28.27 -25.00 27.54
CA ASP A 421 29.48 -24.21 27.25
C ASP A 421 29.15 -22.80 26.73
N LYS A 422 27.96 -22.59 26.15
CA LYS A 422 27.47 -21.29 25.71
C LYS A 422 26.99 -20.42 26.88
N HIS A 423 26.35 -21.00 27.89
CA HIS A 423 25.71 -20.24 28.98
C HIS A 423 26.69 -19.34 29.76
N PHE A 424 27.97 -19.69 29.85
CA PHE A 424 29.00 -18.86 30.49
C PHE A 424 29.14 -17.47 29.87
N SER A 425 28.77 -17.31 28.60
CA SER A 425 28.77 -16.03 27.89
C SER A 425 27.39 -15.36 27.82
N GLU A 426 26.35 -16.03 28.33
CA GLU A 426 24.98 -15.53 28.28
C GLU A 426 24.70 -14.54 29.43
N GLY A 427 23.75 -13.65 29.20
CA GLY A 427 23.45 -12.54 30.12
C GLY A 427 23.08 -12.99 31.54
N LEU A 428 22.40 -14.14 31.69
CA LEU A 428 22.00 -14.68 32.98
C LEU A 428 23.19 -15.06 33.87
N HIS A 429 24.19 -15.76 33.29
CA HIS A 429 25.38 -16.17 34.04
C HIS A 429 26.25 -14.96 34.38
N ILE A 430 26.43 -14.04 33.43
CA ILE A 430 27.15 -12.77 33.65
C ILE A 430 26.46 -11.94 34.72
N TRP A 431 25.13 -11.89 34.72
CA TRP A 431 24.36 -11.20 35.74
C TRP A 431 24.46 -11.88 37.11
N GLY A 432 24.45 -13.22 37.16
CA GLY A 432 24.72 -13.99 38.38
C GLY A 432 26.09 -13.66 39.00
N LEU A 433 27.14 -13.62 38.18
CA LEU A 433 28.49 -13.19 38.62
C LEU A 433 28.49 -11.74 39.14
N LYS A 434 27.78 -10.82 38.47
CA LYS A 434 27.65 -9.43 38.91
C LYS A 434 26.92 -9.31 40.26
N CYS A 435 25.88 -10.10 40.49
CA CYS A 435 25.16 -10.15 41.76
C CYS A 435 26.04 -10.65 42.91
N LEU A 436 27.05 -11.48 42.62
CA LEU A 436 28.07 -11.92 43.58
C LEU A 436 29.18 -10.89 43.82
N GLY A 437 29.13 -9.72 43.19
CA GLY A 437 30.14 -8.66 43.30
C GLY A 437 31.31 -8.77 42.31
N ILE A 438 31.31 -9.79 41.44
CA ILE A 438 32.34 -10.00 40.42
C ILE A 438 32.00 -9.11 39.21
N THR A 439 32.52 -7.87 39.22
CA THR A 439 32.13 -6.83 38.26
C THR A 439 33.13 -6.62 37.11
N SER A 440 34.32 -7.22 37.21
CA SER A 440 35.37 -7.12 36.19
C SER A 440 35.90 -8.49 35.80
N ASN A 441 36.32 -8.64 34.53
CA ASN A 441 36.97 -9.85 34.01
C ASN A 441 36.10 -11.12 34.07
N THR A 442 34.81 -11.03 33.73
CA THR A 442 33.87 -12.17 33.75
C THR A 442 34.30 -13.37 32.88
N ASN A 443 35.11 -13.14 31.84
CA ASN A 443 35.65 -14.23 31.00
C ASN A 443 36.64 -15.15 31.74
N LEU A 444 37.31 -14.68 32.79
CA LEU A 444 38.21 -15.51 33.62
C LEU A 444 37.45 -16.52 34.49
N PHE A 445 36.13 -16.34 34.63
CA PHE A 445 35.23 -17.21 35.40
C PHE A 445 34.51 -18.24 34.51
N ARG A 446 34.93 -18.38 33.25
CA ARG A 446 34.41 -19.42 32.35
C ARG A 446 34.70 -20.80 32.94
N GLU A 447 33.73 -21.71 32.84
CA GLU A 447 33.76 -23.07 33.40
C GLU A 447 33.55 -23.18 34.91
N ILE A 448 33.32 -22.07 35.63
CA ILE A 448 33.00 -22.10 37.06
C ILE A 448 31.49 -22.12 37.24
N THR A 449 30.97 -23.16 37.88
CA THR A 449 29.52 -23.28 38.15
C THR A 449 29.14 -23.05 39.60
N ARG A 450 30.05 -23.33 40.53
CA ARG A 450 29.81 -23.21 41.98
C ARG A 450 30.07 -21.80 42.46
N ILE A 451 29.20 -21.32 43.34
CA ILE A 451 29.31 -19.95 43.88
C ILE A 451 30.57 -19.83 44.75
N ASP A 452 30.85 -20.83 45.60
CA ASP A 452 32.02 -20.85 46.48
C ASP A 452 33.35 -20.76 45.72
N ASP A 453 33.46 -21.45 44.59
CA ASP A 453 34.67 -21.47 43.78
C ASP A 453 34.88 -20.12 43.07
N ALA A 454 33.80 -19.49 42.62
CA ALA A 454 33.84 -18.15 42.04
C ALA A 454 34.28 -17.09 43.06
N LEU A 455 33.77 -17.16 44.30
CA LEU A 455 34.18 -16.25 45.38
C LEU A 455 35.64 -16.43 45.76
N ARG A 456 36.12 -17.67 45.91
CA ARG A 456 37.53 -17.95 46.22
C ARG A 456 38.49 -17.45 45.13
N LEU A 457 38.11 -17.63 43.87
CA LEU A 457 38.92 -17.13 42.76
C LEU A 457 38.94 -15.60 42.75
N TRP A 458 37.80 -14.96 43.01
CA TRP A 458 37.70 -13.51 43.08
C TRP A 458 38.55 -12.93 44.22
N GLU A 459 38.47 -13.50 45.42
CA GLU A 459 39.31 -13.10 46.57
C GLU A 459 40.80 -13.20 46.24
N LYS A 460 41.21 -14.28 45.57
CA LYS A 460 42.61 -14.46 45.15
C LYS A 460 43.05 -13.40 44.13
N LEU A 461 42.21 -13.12 43.13
CA LEU A 461 42.49 -12.09 42.13
C LEU A 461 42.55 -10.69 42.75
N GLU A 462 41.69 -10.40 43.72
CA GLU A 462 41.70 -9.12 44.42
C GLU A 462 42.93 -8.97 45.32
N HIS A 463 43.33 -10.05 46.01
CA HIS A 463 44.56 -10.09 46.77
C HIS A 463 45.80 -9.89 45.87
N ASP A 464 45.88 -10.57 44.74
CA ASP A 464 46.98 -10.44 43.80
C ASP A 464 47.02 -9.04 43.18
N ARG A 465 45.86 -8.47 42.80
CA ARG A 465 45.76 -7.09 42.31
C ARG A 465 46.20 -6.07 43.37
N LYS A 466 45.82 -6.28 44.64
CA LYS A 466 46.24 -5.42 45.75
C LYS A 466 47.75 -5.53 45.97
N LYS A 467 48.30 -6.74 45.94
CA LYS A 467 49.74 -6.98 46.06
C LYS A 467 50.53 -6.33 44.93
N ASP A 468 50.06 -6.41 43.69
CA ASP A 468 50.68 -5.75 42.54
C ASP A 468 50.60 -4.22 42.66
N LYS A 469 49.48 -3.69 43.16
CA LYS A 469 49.34 -2.26 43.42
C LYS A 469 50.28 -1.78 44.54
N ASP A 470 50.31 -2.47 45.67
CA ASP A 470 51.21 -2.17 46.78
C ASP A 470 52.67 -2.31 46.34
N SER A 471 52.99 -3.29 45.49
CA SER A 471 54.33 -3.43 44.92
C SER A 471 54.70 -2.28 43.99
N ARG A 472 53.74 -1.69 43.27
CA ARG A 472 53.97 -0.54 42.36
C ARG A 472 54.07 0.78 43.13
N ASP A 473 53.21 0.98 44.12
CA ASP A 473 53.16 2.23 44.91
C ASP A 473 54.41 2.35 45.83
N ASN A 474 55.02 1.24 46.23
CA ASN A 474 56.24 1.21 47.04
C ASN A 474 57.55 1.27 46.23
N VAL A 475 57.50 1.39 44.89
CA VAL A 475 58.72 1.43 44.04
C VAL A 475 59.47 2.76 44.20
N VAL A 476 58.75 3.86 44.40
CA VAL A 476 59.33 5.20 44.49
C VAL A 476 59.25 5.67 45.93
N GLN A 477 60.41 5.70 46.58
CA GLN A 477 60.57 6.18 47.95
C GLN A 477 61.23 7.55 47.92
N MET A 478 60.63 8.50 48.64
CA MET A 478 61.10 9.88 48.78
C MET A 478 61.56 10.09 50.22
N GLU A 479 62.67 10.81 50.39
CA GLU A 479 63.22 11.18 51.70
C GLU A 479 62.76 12.59 52.10
N ASP A 480 62.34 12.76 53.36
CA ASP A 480 62.09 14.08 53.94
C ASP A 480 63.37 14.80 54.39
N ALA A 481 63.25 16.06 54.83
CA ALA A 481 64.39 16.86 55.28
C ALA A 481 65.05 16.33 56.56
N GLU A 482 64.39 15.42 57.30
CA GLU A 482 64.90 14.75 58.50
C GLU A 482 65.52 13.38 58.18
N GLY A 483 65.42 12.93 56.92
CA GLY A 483 65.98 11.66 56.42
C GLY A 483 65.05 10.46 56.58
N ASN A 484 63.76 10.64 56.86
CA ASN A 484 62.79 9.55 56.89
C ASN A 484 62.34 9.22 55.46
N VAL A 485 62.37 7.93 55.12
CA VAL A 485 62.01 7.42 53.80
C VAL A 485 60.54 7.01 53.78
N MET A 486 59.76 7.54 52.84
CA MET A 486 58.35 7.18 52.68
C MET A 486 57.90 7.09 51.21
N PRO A 487 56.84 6.33 50.90
CA PRO A 487 56.32 6.23 49.53
C PRO A 487 55.92 7.59 48.97
N GLU A 488 56.20 7.83 47.68
CA GLU A 488 55.98 9.12 46.99
C GLU A 488 54.58 9.71 47.22
N ARG A 489 53.55 8.86 47.22
CA ARG A 489 52.17 9.30 47.46
C ARG A 489 51.97 9.89 48.85
N ILE A 490 52.56 9.27 49.88
CA ILE A 490 52.46 9.72 51.27
C ILE A 490 53.26 11.01 51.44
N TYR A 491 54.45 11.09 50.82
CA TYR A 491 55.25 12.32 50.80
C TYR A 491 54.47 13.50 50.20
N LEU A 492 53.85 13.31 49.03
CA LEU A 492 53.07 14.37 48.37
C LEU A 492 51.80 14.76 49.15
N ASP A 493 51.14 13.81 49.81
CA ASP A 493 49.96 14.10 50.63
C ASP A 493 50.35 14.87 51.91
N LEU A 494 51.46 14.53 52.56
CA LEU A 494 51.98 15.25 53.72
C LEU A 494 52.53 16.64 53.35
N GLN A 495 53.17 16.77 52.18
CA GLN A 495 53.59 18.06 51.63
C GLN A 495 52.37 18.97 51.37
N LYS A 496 51.29 18.44 50.79
CA LYS A 496 50.04 19.19 50.57
C LYS A 496 49.34 19.58 51.88
N GLN A 497 49.48 18.78 52.93
CA GLN A 497 48.98 19.10 54.26
C GLN A 497 49.89 20.09 55.02
N GLY A 498 51.08 20.39 54.48
CA GLY A 498 52.05 21.34 55.05
C GLY A 498 52.80 20.80 56.26
N ILE A 499 52.87 19.47 56.41
CA ILE A 499 53.50 18.79 57.55
C ILE A 499 54.97 18.42 57.24
N LEU A 500 55.35 18.41 55.96
CA LEU A 500 56.70 18.15 55.44
C LEU A 500 57.38 19.39 54.88
#